data_AF-A0A0K8Q873-F1
#
_entry.id   AF-A0A0K8Q873-F1
#
_cell.length_a   1.000
_cell.length_b   1.000
_cell.length_c   1.000
_cell.angle_alpha   90.00
_cell.angle_beta   90.00
_cell.angle_gamma   90.00
#
_symmetry.space_group_name_H-M   'P 1'
#
loop_
_entity.id
_entity.type
_entity.pdbx_description
1 polymer ?
#
loop_
_entity_poly.entity_id
_entity_poly.type
_entity_poly.pdbx_seq_one_letter_code
_entity_poly.pdbx_strand_id
1 'polypeptide(L)'
;MKLTIVGCTGSFPGPGSPASCYLLTAHDGERSWKIVLDLGSGALGAIQRYTDLEDIDAIFLTTCTRTLHGPMWSPRRGPRGTG
;
A
#
# COMPACT_ATOMS: atom_id res chain seq x y z
N MET A 1 -13.63 15.19 -9.86
CA MET A 1 -13.02 14.26 -8.90
C MET A 1 -12.47 13.06 -9.66
N LYS A 2 -11.25 12.60 -9.36
CA LYS A 2 -10.54 11.49 -10.02
C LYS A 2 -9.88 10.62 -8.96
N LEU A 3 -10.10 9.31 -9.03
CA LEU A 3 -9.43 8.33 -8.17
C LEU A 3 -8.46 7.51 -9.02
N THR A 4 -7.19 7.47 -8.61
CA THR A 4 -6.14 6.69 -9.26
C THR A 4 -5.76 5.54 -8.34
N ILE A 5 -5.90 4.31 -8.83
CA ILE A 5 -5.45 3.12 -8.12
C ILE A 5 -3.94 2.99 -8.34
N VAL A 6 -3.16 3.18 -7.28
CA VAL A 6 -1.69 3.08 -7.32
C VAL A 6 -1.26 1.64 -7.02
N GLY A 7 -1.96 0.97 -6.10
CA GLY A 7 -1.75 -0.43 -5.74
C GLY A 7 -3.00 -1.06 -5.12
N CYS A 8 -3.26 -2.33 -5.45
CA CYS A 8 -4.42 -3.09 -4.97
C CYS A 8 -4.06 -4.54 -4.59
N THR A 9 -2.77 -4.86 -4.51
CA THR A 9 -2.32 -6.22 -4.15
C THR A 9 -2.01 -6.31 -2.66
N GLY A 10 -2.29 -7.45 -2.03
CA GLY A 10 -2.14 -7.65 -0.58
C GLY A 10 -0.69 -7.59 -0.06
N SER A 11 -0.48 -8.05 1.18
CA SER A 11 0.71 -7.84 2.03
C SER A 11 2.08 -8.33 1.53
N PHE A 12 2.20 -8.82 0.30
CA PHE A 12 3.45 -9.30 -0.28
C PHE A 12 3.81 -8.48 -1.54
N PRO A 13 4.48 -7.33 -1.38
CA PRO A 13 4.84 -6.52 -2.53
C PRO A 13 5.94 -7.23 -3.33
N GLY A 14 5.58 -7.67 -4.55
CA GLY A 14 6.57 -7.95 -5.59
C GLY A 14 7.08 -6.64 -6.21
N PRO A 15 8.19 -6.64 -6.97
CA PRO A 15 8.81 -5.45 -7.57
C PRO A 15 7.88 -4.58 -8.43
N GLY A 16 6.73 -5.13 -8.87
CA GLY A 16 5.71 -4.43 -9.66
C GLY A 16 4.33 -4.35 -9.00
N SER A 17 4.20 -4.74 -7.73
CA SER A 17 2.89 -4.93 -7.09
C SER A 17 2.82 -4.21 -5.75
N PRO A 18 2.68 -2.87 -5.74
CA PRO A 18 2.56 -2.11 -4.51
C PRO A 18 1.34 -2.56 -3.71
N ALA A 19 1.49 -2.57 -2.39
CA ALA A 19 0.37 -2.78 -1.48
C ALA A 19 -0.73 -1.73 -1.69
N SER A 20 -1.88 -1.89 -1.02
CA SER A 20 -3.01 -0.96 -1.13
C SER A 20 -2.57 0.51 -1.03
N CYS A 21 -2.83 1.26 -2.09
CA CYS A 21 -2.52 2.68 -2.20
C CYS A 21 -3.39 3.32 -3.28
N TYR A 22 -4.03 4.44 -2.96
CA TYR A 22 -4.90 5.17 -3.86
C TYR A 22 -4.60 6.67 -3.79
N LEU A 23 -4.61 7.35 -4.93
CA LEU A 23 -4.47 8.79 -5.02
C LEU A 23 -5.81 9.38 -5.46
N LEU A 24 -6.44 10.15 -4.57
CA LEU A 24 -7.64 10.92 -4.86
C LEU A 24 -7.23 12.34 -5.25
N THR A 25 -7.64 12.77 -6.44
CA THR A 25 -7.52 14.14 -6.90
C THR A 25 -8.90 14.77 -7.00
N ALA A 26 -9.14 15.84 -6.27
CA ALA A 26 -10.39 16.58 -6.30
C ALA A 26 -10.11 18.07 -6.56
N HIS A 27 -11.07 18.79 -7.15
CA HIS A 27 -11.00 20.24 -7.28
C HIS A 27 -12.22 20.79 -6.56
N ASP A 28 -12.02 21.74 -5.65
CA ASP A 28 -13.10 22.34 -4.86
C ASP A 28 -13.70 23.61 -5.51
N GLY A 29 -13.05 24.12 -6.56
CA GLY A 29 -13.44 25.37 -7.24
C GLY A 29 -12.34 26.43 -7.16
N GLU A 30 -11.46 26.34 -6.18
CA GLU A 30 -10.36 27.28 -5.94
C GLU A 30 -8.99 26.63 -6.12
N ARG A 31 -8.85 25.36 -5.71
CA ARG A 31 -7.60 24.61 -5.84
C ARG A 31 -7.82 23.12 -6.12
N SER A 32 -6.76 22.48 -6.60
CA SER A 32 -6.69 21.03 -6.71
C SER A 32 -6.15 20.43 -5.42
N TRP A 33 -6.83 19.42 -4.92
CA TRP A 33 -6.48 18.63 -3.75
C TRP A 33 -5.93 17.28 -4.19
N LYS A 34 -4.82 16.86 -3.59
CA LYS A 34 -4.24 15.53 -3.76
C LYS A 34 -4.19 14.82 -2.41
N ILE A 35 -5.04 13.82 -2.24
CA ILE A 35 -5.16 13.04 -1.00
C ILE A 35 -4.73 11.61 -1.27
N VAL A 36 -3.78 11.12 -0.49
CA VAL A 36 -3.35 9.72 -0.54
C VAL A 36 -4.15 8.91 0.46
N LEU A 37 -4.76 7.83 -0.02
CA LEU A 37 -5.47 6.86 0.80
C LEU A 37 -4.65 5.56 0.82
N ASP A 38 -4.15 5.23 2.01
CA ASP A 38 -3.30 4.10 2.34
C ASP A 38 -1.87 4.17 1.77
N LEU A 39 -0.90 3.71 2.58
CA LEU A 39 0.51 3.60 2.23
C LEU A 39 1.03 2.24 2.67
N GLY A 40 0.54 1.18 2.03
CA GLY A 40 1.08 -0.15 2.25
C GLY A 40 2.56 -0.26 1.85
N SER A 41 3.20 -1.38 2.19
CA SER A 41 4.62 -1.63 1.87
C SER A 41 4.91 -1.47 0.36
N GLY A 42 5.91 -0.64 0.02
CA GLY A 42 6.29 -0.32 -1.36
C GLY A 42 5.44 0.77 -2.05
N ALA A 43 4.40 1.29 -1.40
CA ALA A 43 3.51 2.30 -1.99
C ALA A 43 4.16 3.68 -2.17
N LEU A 44 5.08 4.08 -1.27
CA LEU A 44 5.72 5.40 -1.31
C LEU A 44 6.54 5.63 -2.59
N GLY A 45 7.24 4.60 -3.08
CA GLY A 45 7.95 4.68 -4.36
C GLY A 45 7.00 4.60 -5.55
N ALA A 46 5.85 3.94 -5.40
CA ALA A 46 4.86 3.82 -6.46
C ALA A 46 4.10 5.12 -6.70
N ILE A 47 3.74 5.85 -5.64
CA ILE A 47 2.97 7.10 -5.75
C ILE A 47 3.77 8.26 -6.33
N GLN A 48 5.09 8.27 -6.12
CA GLN A 48 6.02 9.23 -6.73
C GLN A 48 6.00 9.21 -8.28
N ARG A 49 5.47 8.14 -8.90
CA ARG A 49 5.25 8.09 -10.36
C ARG A 49 4.01 8.87 -10.83
N TYR A 50 3.12 9.24 -9.91
CA TYR A 50 1.84 9.90 -10.21
C TYR A 50 1.79 11.34 -9.71
N THR A 51 2.52 11.66 -8.64
CA THR A 51 2.61 13.01 -8.08
C THR A 51 3.87 13.15 -7.23
N ASP A 52 4.42 14.36 -7.16
CA ASP A 52 5.45 14.69 -6.20
C ASP A 52 4.91 14.64 -4.76
N LEU A 53 5.77 14.31 -3.80
CA LEU A 53 5.35 14.17 -2.39
C LEU A 53 5.01 15.52 -1.75
N GLU A 54 5.62 16.60 -2.23
CA GLU A 54 5.37 17.98 -1.78
C GLU A 54 3.99 18.50 -2.19
N ASP A 55 3.40 17.93 -3.24
CA ASP A 55 2.07 18.28 -3.73
C ASP A 55 0.93 17.55 -3.00
N ILE A 56 1.25 16.64 -2.08
CA ILE A 56 0.24 15.87 -1.35
C ILE A 56 -0.28 16.71 -0.18
N ASP A 57 -1.56 17.07 -0.23
CA ASP A 57 -2.21 17.85 0.83
C ASP A 57 -2.48 17.03 2.09
N ALA A 58 -2.78 15.74 1.94
CA ALA A 58 -3.14 14.87 3.06
C ALA A 58 -2.88 13.39 2.78
N ILE A 59 -2.58 12.64 3.84
CA ILE A 59 -2.41 11.19 3.80
C ILE A 59 -3.36 10.57 4.84
N PHE A 60 -4.22 9.67 4.39
CA PHE A 60 -5.13 8.90 5.23
C PHE A 60 -4.65 7.45 5.28
N LEU A 61 -4.23 6.97 6.45
CA LEU A 61 -3.69 5.62 6.62
C LEU A 61 -4.74 4.69 7.22
N THR A 62 -5.10 3.63 6.51
CA THR A 62 -6.05 2.63 6.97
C THR A 62 -5.37 1.37 7.51
N THR A 63 -4.25 0.94 6.90
CA THR A 63 -3.54 -0.28 7.30
C THR A 63 -2.21 0.05 7.99
N CYS A 64 -2.08 -0.34 9.25
CA CYS A 64 -0.78 -0.41 9.92
C CYS A 64 -0.30 -1.86 9.84
N THR A 65 0.13 -2.29 8.64
CA THR A 65 0.70 -3.63 8.50
C THR A 65 2.09 -3.63 9.13
N ARG A 66 2.17 -4.10 10.37
CA ARG A 66 3.44 -4.40 11.05
C ARG A 66 4.15 -5.49 10.25
N THR A 67 5.16 -5.13 9.44
CA THR A 67 6.08 -6.11 8.83
C THR A 67 6.98 -6.68 9.93
N LEU A 68 6.42 -7.56 10.77
CA LEU A 68 7.22 -8.48 11.56
C LEU A 68 7.90 -9.42 10.57
N HIS A 69 9.22 -9.34 10.51
CA HIS A 69 10.06 -10.33 9.87
C HIS A 69 9.73 -11.72 10.44
N GLY A 70 9.31 -12.67 9.58
CA GLY A 70 9.25 -14.09 9.92
C GLY A 70 8.22 -14.89 9.11
N PRO A 71 8.59 -16.02 8.49
CA PRO A 71 7.64 -16.88 7.78
C PRO A 71 6.94 -17.77 8.82
N MET A 72 5.71 -17.44 9.20
CA MET A 72 4.87 -18.36 9.97
C MET A 72 3.55 -18.61 9.26
N TRP A 73 3.63 -19.25 8.10
CA TRP A 73 2.54 -20.07 7.59
C TRP A 73 3.09 -21.26 6.80
N SER A 74 3.45 -22.33 7.51
CA SER A 74 3.65 -23.65 6.93
C SER A 74 2.57 -24.58 7.49
N PRO A 75 1.46 -24.83 6.77
CA PRO A 75 0.49 -25.83 7.16
C PRO A 75 1.00 -27.17 6.66
N ARG A 76 1.89 -27.84 7.42
CA ARG A 76 2.17 -29.29 7.33
C ARG A 76 3.34 -29.69 8.23
N ARG A 77 3.04 -30.45 9.29
CA ARG A 77 3.79 -31.65 9.71
C ARG A 77 2.96 -32.38 10.77
N GLY A 78 2.25 -33.42 10.35
CA GLY A 78 1.80 -34.48 11.25
C GLY A 78 3.01 -35.23 11.82
N PRO A 79 2.88 -35.89 12.98
CA PRO A 79 3.99 -36.57 13.63
C PRO A 79 4.37 -37.82 12.84
N ARG A 80 5.60 -37.85 12.30
CA ARG A 80 6.25 -39.08 11.84
C ARG A 80 7.41 -39.40 12.78
N GLY A 81 7.17 -40.36 13.67
CA GLY A 81 7.97 -41.56 13.92
C GLY A 81 9.45 -41.48 14.33
N THR A 82 9.72 -42.21 15.42
CA THR A 82 10.83 -43.17 15.63
C THR A 82 12.25 -42.66 15.83
N GLY A 83 12.76 -42.92 17.04
CA GLY A 83 14.15 -43.07 17.45
C GLY A 83 14.17 -43.77 18.80
#